data_AF-A0A8B9UIL0-F1
#
_entry.id   AF-A0A8B9UIL0-F1
#
_cell.length_a   1.000
_cell.length_b   1.000
_cell.length_c   1.000
_cell.angle_alpha   90.00
_cell.angle_beta   90.00
_cell.angle_gamma   90.00
#
_symmetry.space_group_name_H-M   'P 1'
#
loop_
_entity.id
_entity.type
_entity.pdbx_description
1 polymer ?
#
loop_
_entity_poly.entity_id
_entity_poly.type
_entity_poly.pdbx_seq_one_letter_code
_entity_poly.pdbx_strand_id
1 'polypeptide(L)'
;MQLYDHVGGIIFSGAEVRGGADRWPLPFPSRRPGGCPASAQPLRERRRRRRSCCAGRRRAGGQATNPFPSRIMWLNRQNIVKLSGLLLASLLAWYMGYLFAVFLTEDSMSTSIVYLQDIGKKPVLKAPAPKRQKCDHWSPCLPDSYAYRVRSGGGTGNLAKICFEDELIISEEKGNVGRGINIAIVNYKTGKVISAKFFDMWEGEHSGEMATFIKNAPQGSLLLMVTHDDGSTRLRSDAKTLIEALGSKEIQNMKFRSSWAFIAAKGFKLPDDIEREKINHSNEDKNRYSGWPAEIVIEGCIPRNLI
;
A
#
# COMPACT_ATOMS: atom_id res chain seq x y z
N MET A 1 74.26 -12.93 -10.22
CA MET A 1 73.65 -13.45 -11.46
C MET A 1 72.15 -13.38 -11.24
N GLN A 2 71.41 -12.67 -12.11
CA GLN A 2 69.96 -12.41 -12.02
C GLN A 2 69.47 -11.63 -10.77
N LEU A 3 68.25 -11.08 -10.75
CA LEU A 3 67.63 -10.11 -11.69
C LEU A 3 66.37 -9.49 -11.01
N TYR A 4 65.77 -8.51 -11.67
CA TYR A 4 64.58 -7.68 -11.37
C TYR A 4 63.29 -8.51 -11.06
N ASP A 5 62.13 -8.00 -10.58
CA ASP A 5 61.43 -6.69 -10.62
C ASP A 5 60.71 -6.39 -9.26
N HIS A 6 60.28 -5.17 -8.85
CA HIS A 6 59.13 -4.33 -9.31
C HIS A 6 57.79 -5.11 -9.46
N VAL A 7 56.59 -4.66 -9.11
CA VAL A 7 55.94 -3.40 -8.62
C VAL A 7 54.91 -3.84 -7.53
N GLY A 8 54.42 -3.07 -6.54
CA GLY A 8 54.55 -1.68 -6.09
C GLY A 8 53.22 -1.23 -5.41
N GLY A 9 53.24 -0.22 -4.52
CA GLY A 9 52.09 0.12 -3.66
C GLY A 9 51.22 1.30 -4.13
N ILE A 10 49.90 1.22 -3.92
CA ILE A 10 48.93 2.30 -4.21
C ILE A 10 48.46 2.96 -2.91
N ILE A 11 48.70 4.27 -2.79
CA ILE A 11 48.15 5.11 -1.72
C ILE A 11 46.80 5.67 -2.20
N PHE A 12 45.71 5.36 -1.48
CA PHE A 12 44.45 6.07 -1.66
C PHE A 12 44.42 7.33 -0.80
N SER A 13 44.61 8.48 -1.44
CA SER A 13 44.41 9.79 -0.80
C SER A 13 42.95 9.97 -0.40
N GLY A 14 42.72 10.62 0.74
CA GLY A 14 41.39 11.11 1.09
C GLY A 14 40.90 12.15 0.09
N ALA A 15 39.58 12.20 -0.12
CA ALA A 15 38.88 13.23 -0.89
C ALA A 15 37.71 13.76 -0.05
N GLU A 16 37.78 15.02 0.37
CA GLU A 16 36.71 15.70 1.10
C GLU A 16 35.61 16.13 0.13
N VAL A 17 34.38 15.63 0.31
CA VAL A 17 33.23 16.02 -0.52
C VAL A 17 32.25 16.83 0.33
N ARG A 18 32.19 18.14 0.09
CA ARG A 18 31.23 19.05 0.72
C ARG A 18 30.01 19.27 -0.19
N GLY A 19 28.83 19.23 0.42
CA GLY A 19 27.64 19.98 -0.05
C GLY A 19 26.86 19.36 -1.21
N GLY A 20 25.64 18.91 -0.90
CA GLY A 20 24.62 18.53 -1.88
C GLY A 20 23.28 18.37 -1.16
N ALA A 21 22.37 19.32 -1.33
CA ALA A 21 21.10 19.39 -0.60
C ALA A 21 19.92 18.97 -1.49
N ASP A 22 19.86 17.68 -1.84
CA ASP A 22 18.90 17.18 -2.83
C ASP A 22 17.50 16.95 -2.26
N ARG A 23 16.54 17.61 -2.92
CA ARG A 23 15.16 17.81 -2.48
C ARG A 23 14.24 16.91 -3.30
N TRP A 24 13.84 15.77 -2.73
CA TRP A 24 12.95 14.82 -3.41
C TRP A 24 11.63 15.46 -3.89
N PRO A 25 11.23 15.28 -5.15
CA PRO A 25 10.02 15.88 -5.71
C PRO A 25 8.75 15.12 -5.29
N LEU A 26 7.73 15.86 -4.88
CA LEU A 26 6.37 15.35 -4.68
C LEU A 26 5.64 15.19 -6.02
N PRO A 27 4.86 14.11 -6.22
CA PRO A 27 3.83 14.05 -7.25
C PRO A 27 2.40 14.09 -6.67
N PHE A 28 1.46 14.54 -7.52
CA PHE A 28 -0.01 14.52 -7.39
C PHE A 28 -0.71 15.59 -6.52
N PRO A 29 -1.40 16.57 -7.16
CA PRO A 29 -2.35 17.45 -6.48
C PRO A 29 -3.74 16.80 -6.32
N SER A 30 -4.38 17.01 -5.17
CA SER A 30 -5.73 16.52 -4.86
C SER A 30 -6.81 17.26 -5.66
N ARG A 31 -7.62 16.53 -6.44
CA ARG A 31 -8.89 17.08 -7.00
C ARG A 31 -9.96 17.14 -5.90
N ARG A 32 -10.60 18.30 -5.74
CA ARG A 32 -11.79 18.47 -4.88
C ARG A 32 -13.04 17.90 -5.57
N PRO A 33 -13.92 17.17 -4.87
CA PRO A 33 -15.30 16.99 -5.30
C PRO A 33 -16.09 18.29 -5.08
N GLY A 34 -16.84 18.74 -6.10
CA GLY A 34 -17.86 19.78 -5.94
C GLY A 34 -19.17 19.16 -5.43
N GLY A 35 -19.91 19.87 -4.56
CA GLY A 35 -21.13 19.36 -3.96
C GLY A 35 -22.37 19.42 -4.86
N CYS A 36 -23.38 18.60 -4.54
CA CYS A 36 -24.72 18.66 -5.13
C CYS A 36 -25.68 19.46 -4.24
N PRO A 37 -26.60 20.26 -4.81
CA PRO A 37 -27.89 20.59 -4.21
C PRO A 37 -29.00 19.69 -4.78
N ALA A 38 -30.14 19.58 -4.07
CA ALA A 38 -31.21 18.64 -4.42
C ALA A 38 -32.52 19.34 -4.87
N SER A 39 -33.20 18.69 -5.81
CA SER A 39 -34.67 18.61 -6.02
C SER A 39 -35.57 19.84 -5.77
N ALA A 40 -36.23 20.31 -6.84
CA ALA A 40 -37.60 20.80 -6.79
C ALA A 40 -38.36 20.60 -8.14
N GLN A 41 -39.64 20.27 -8.04
CA GLN A 41 -40.70 20.31 -9.08
C GLN A 41 -41.86 21.17 -8.51
N PRO A 42 -43.01 21.49 -9.18
CA PRO A 42 -43.60 20.88 -10.38
C PRO A 42 -44.34 21.86 -11.37
N LEU A 43 -45.23 21.28 -12.20
CA LEU A 43 -46.47 21.84 -12.80
C LEU A 43 -46.46 22.54 -14.20
N ARG A 44 -47.00 21.79 -15.19
CA ARG A 44 -48.15 22.13 -16.08
C ARG A 44 -48.00 23.26 -17.15
N GLU A 45 -48.71 23.28 -18.30
CA GLU A 45 -49.79 22.41 -18.84
C GLU A 45 -49.97 22.49 -20.40
N ARG A 46 -50.49 21.40 -21.02
CA ARG A 46 -51.20 21.34 -22.36
C ARG A 46 -50.32 21.55 -23.62
N ARG A 47 -50.68 21.13 -24.86
CA ARG A 47 -51.89 20.55 -25.55
C ARG A 47 -51.35 19.64 -26.71
N ARG A 48 -52.03 18.66 -27.33
CA ARG A 48 -53.32 17.93 -27.17
C ARG A 48 -53.27 16.62 -28.02
N ARG A 49 -54.05 15.57 -27.69
CA ARG A 49 -54.11 14.28 -28.45
C ARG A 49 -55.27 14.21 -29.48
N ARG A 50 -55.04 13.51 -30.62
CA ARG A 50 -55.97 12.59 -31.34
C ARG A 50 -55.09 11.45 -31.94
N ARG A 51 -55.39 10.14 -31.97
CA ARG A 51 -56.61 9.32 -32.25
C ARG A 51 -57.05 9.37 -33.73
N SER A 52 -57.35 8.27 -34.44
CA SER A 52 -57.29 6.81 -34.13
C SER A 52 -57.57 5.94 -35.40
N CYS A 53 -57.46 4.61 -35.26
CA CYS A 53 -58.13 3.53 -36.02
C CYS A 53 -57.48 2.96 -37.31
N CYS A 54 -57.88 1.72 -37.64
CA CYS A 54 -57.31 0.83 -38.67
C CYS A 54 -58.41 0.20 -39.55
N ALA A 55 -58.11 -0.21 -40.80
CA ALA A 55 -58.84 -1.24 -41.57
C ALA A 55 -58.13 -1.62 -42.91
N GLY A 56 -58.43 -2.81 -43.49
CA GLY A 56 -58.82 -2.80 -44.92
C GLY A 56 -58.01 -3.46 -46.06
N ARG A 57 -57.24 -4.54 -45.85
CA ARG A 57 -56.92 -5.67 -46.80
C ARG A 57 -57.47 -5.65 -48.28
N ARG A 58 -56.62 -5.85 -49.33
CA ARG A 58 -56.85 -6.69 -50.57
C ARG A 58 -55.64 -6.69 -51.60
N ARG A 59 -55.73 -7.44 -52.72
CA ARG A 59 -54.71 -7.65 -53.83
C ARG A 59 -55.21 -7.00 -55.16
N ALA A 60 -54.58 -7.00 -56.37
CA ALA A 60 -53.38 -7.58 -57.04
C ALA A 60 -52.98 -6.66 -58.26
N GLY A 61 -52.07 -6.91 -59.25
CA GLY A 61 -51.03 -7.94 -59.51
C GLY A 61 -50.77 -8.18 -61.04
N GLY A 62 -49.50 -8.18 -61.52
CA GLY A 62 -49.08 -8.34 -62.95
C GLY A 62 -48.86 -6.99 -63.70
N GLN A 63 -48.10 -6.83 -64.81
CA GLN A 63 -47.18 -7.66 -65.62
C GLN A 63 -46.09 -6.74 -66.30
N ALA A 64 -45.35 -7.13 -67.36
CA ALA A 64 -44.10 -6.45 -67.88
C ALA A 64 -44.22 -5.87 -69.35
N THR A 65 -43.26 -5.27 -70.09
CA THR A 65 -41.75 -5.36 -70.21
C THR A 65 -41.03 -4.11 -70.85
N ASN A 66 -39.68 -4.13 -70.86
CA ASN A 66 -38.59 -3.56 -71.75
C ASN A 66 -38.91 -2.95 -73.16
N PRO A 67 -37.97 -2.28 -73.93
CA PRO A 67 -36.51 -1.98 -73.74
C PRO A 67 -35.97 -0.55 -74.18
N PHE A 68 -34.63 -0.36 -74.04
CA PHE A 68 -33.58 0.47 -74.75
C PHE A 68 -33.86 1.18 -76.12
N PRO A 69 -33.04 2.16 -76.64
CA PRO A 69 -31.55 2.23 -76.60
C PRO A 69 -30.85 3.63 -76.52
N SER A 70 -29.56 3.72 -76.90
CA SER A 70 -28.55 4.73 -76.49
C SER A 70 -27.94 5.59 -77.64
N ARG A 71 -27.18 6.65 -77.31
CA ARG A 71 -26.15 7.28 -78.18
C ARG A 71 -24.96 7.83 -77.37
N ILE A 72 -23.78 7.91 -77.99
CA ILE A 72 -22.49 8.24 -77.34
C ILE A 72 -21.85 9.52 -77.93
N MET A 73 -20.98 10.13 -77.11
CA MET A 73 -20.35 11.45 -77.20
C MET A 73 -19.08 11.47 -78.08
N TRP A 74 -18.72 12.65 -78.63
CA TRP A 74 -17.38 12.92 -79.21
C TRP A 74 -16.51 13.71 -78.22
N LEU A 75 -15.19 13.48 -78.19
CA LEU A 75 -14.28 13.99 -77.16
C LEU A 75 -13.16 14.90 -77.70
N ASN A 76 -12.83 15.95 -76.94
CA ASN A 76 -11.88 17.00 -77.32
C ASN A 76 -10.41 16.63 -76.99
N ARG A 77 -9.44 17.21 -77.71
CA ARG A 77 -7.99 16.91 -77.69
C ARG A 77 -7.35 16.96 -76.29
N GLN A 78 -7.79 17.86 -75.41
CA GLN A 78 -7.30 17.92 -74.02
C GLN A 78 -7.68 16.68 -73.20
N ASN A 79 -8.82 16.06 -73.47
CA ASN A 79 -9.27 14.86 -72.75
C ASN A 79 -8.44 13.63 -73.15
N ILE A 80 -7.93 13.59 -74.39
CA ILE A 80 -7.04 12.51 -74.87
C ILE A 80 -5.72 12.52 -74.08
N VAL A 81 -5.13 13.70 -73.81
CA VAL A 81 -3.89 13.81 -73.02
C VAL A 81 -4.11 13.43 -71.55
N LYS A 82 -5.26 13.78 -70.97
CA LYS A 82 -5.62 13.34 -69.61
C LYS A 82 -5.86 11.83 -69.55
N LEU A 83 -6.50 11.26 -70.59
CA LEU A 83 -6.77 9.83 -70.69
C LEU A 83 -5.48 9.01 -70.86
N SER A 84 -4.53 9.44 -71.70
CA SER A 84 -3.25 8.75 -71.84
C SER A 84 -2.42 8.80 -70.56
N GLY A 85 -2.42 9.93 -69.83
CA GLY A 85 -1.80 10.04 -68.51
C GLY A 85 -2.42 9.07 -67.47
N LEU A 86 -3.75 8.97 -67.45
CA LEU A 86 -4.48 8.01 -66.58
C LEU A 86 -4.17 6.55 -66.92
N LEU A 87 -4.14 6.20 -68.20
CA LEU A 87 -3.81 4.85 -68.66
C LEU A 87 -2.34 4.49 -68.33
N LEU A 88 -1.40 5.43 -68.53
CA LEU A 88 0.00 5.22 -68.15
C LEU A 88 0.17 5.04 -66.64
N ALA A 89 -0.51 5.86 -65.83
CA ALA A 89 -0.50 5.72 -64.37
C ALA A 89 -1.11 4.38 -63.91
N SER A 90 -2.19 3.93 -64.56
CA SER A 90 -2.80 2.61 -64.28
C SER A 90 -1.87 1.45 -64.66
N LEU A 91 -1.16 1.54 -65.79
CA LEU A 91 -0.17 0.53 -66.20
C LEU A 91 1.03 0.49 -65.26
N LEU A 92 1.54 1.65 -64.84
CA LEU A 92 2.62 1.75 -63.86
C LEU A 92 2.19 1.19 -62.49
N ALA A 93 0.98 1.49 -62.03
CA ALA A 93 0.45 0.92 -60.78
C ALA A 93 0.32 -0.61 -60.85
N TRP A 94 -0.15 -1.15 -61.98
CA TRP A 94 -0.25 -2.60 -62.18
C TRP A 94 1.12 -3.28 -62.28
N TYR A 95 2.07 -2.67 -62.99
CA TYR A 95 3.45 -3.15 -63.09
C TYR A 95 4.18 -3.09 -61.75
N MET A 96 4.01 -2.03 -60.96
CA MET A 96 4.54 -1.94 -59.59
C MET A 96 3.89 -2.97 -58.66
N GLY A 97 2.58 -3.24 -58.80
CA GLY A 97 1.91 -4.31 -58.06
C GLY A 97 2.45 -5.70 -58.39
N TYR A 98 2.70 -6.00 -59.66
CA TYR A 98 3.36 -7.22 -60.10
C TYR A 98 4.81 -7.32 -59.58
N LEU A 99 5.58 -6.24 -59.70
CA LEU A 99 6.97 -6.20 -59.22
C LEU A 99 7.06 -6.34 -57.70
N PHE A 100 6.11 -5.77 -56.95
CA PHE A 100 5.97 -5.95 -55.50
C PHE A 100 5.64 -7.40 -55.15
N ALA A 101 4.74 -8.06 -55.89
CA ALA A 101 4.42 -9.49 -55.71
C ALA A 101 5.60 -10.43 -56.07
N VAL A 102 6.49 -10.01 -56.97
CA VAL A 102 7.72 -10.77 -57.33
C VAL A 102 8.85 -10.54 -56.32
N PHE A 103 8.94 -9.36 -55.69
CA PHE A 103 9.97 -9.05 -54.69
C PHE A 103 9.62 -9.46 -53.26
N LEU A 104 8.34 -9.69 -52.93
CA LEU A 104 7.92 -10.24 -51.63
C LEU A 104 8.07 -11.77 -51.61
N THR A 105 9.26 -12.25 -51.25
CA THR A 105 9.42 -13.66 -50.86
C THR A 105 8.70 -13.94 -49.53
N GLU A 106 7.91 -15.02 -49.51
CA GLU A 106 7.15 -15.56 -48.35
C GLU A 106 8.02 -15.69 -47.07
N ASP A 107 9.31 -15.96 -47.24
CA ASP A 107 10.32 -16.11 -46.18
C ASP A 107 10.47 -14.86 -45.28
N SER A 108 10.23 -13.67 -45.84
CA SER A 108 10.34 -12.39 -45.12
C SER A 108 9.18 -12.15 -44.15
N MET A 109 7.98 -12.57 -44.53
CA MET A 109 6.75 -12.46 -43.74
C MET A 109 6.72 -13.50 -42.62
N SER A 110 7.06 -14.75 -42.92
CA SER A 110 7.07 -15.84 -41.94
C SER A 110 8.06 -15.58 -40.79
N THR A 111 9.29 -15.15 -41.10
CA THR A 111 10.32 -14.86 -40.10
C THR A 111 9.88 -13.78 -39.10
N SER A 112 9.30 -12.68 -39.58
CA SER A 112 8.85 -11.57 -38.74
C SER A 112 7.63 -11.92 -37.88
N ILE A 113 6.70 -12.74 -38.39
CA ILE A 113 5.57 -13.28 -37.62
C ILE A 113 6.06 -14.21 -36.49
N VAL A 114 7.05 -15.07 -36.74
CA VAL A 114 7.61 -15.97 -35.70
C VAL A 114 8.23 -15.17 -34.55
N TYR A 115 9.03 -14.13 -34.83
CA TYR A 115 9.59 -13.27 -33.78
C TYR A 115 8.51 -12.54 -32.95
N LEU A 116 7.44 -12.05 -33.60
CA LEU A 116 6.33 -11.38 -32.89
C LEU A 116 5.53 -12.36 -32.02
N GLN A 117 5.31 -13.59 -32.48
CA GLN A 117 4.68 -14.64 -31.67
C GLN A 117 5.56 -15.03 -30.46
N ASP A 118 6.88 -15.05 -30.60
CA ASP A 118 7.77 -15.41 -29.50
C ASP A 118 7.88 -14.32 -28.43
N ILE A 119 7.82 -13.04 -28.82
CA ILE A 119 7.67 -11.93 -27.87
C ILE A 119 6.41 -12.11 -27.00
N GLY A 120 5.31 -12.63 -27.57
CA GLY A 120 4.09 -12.98 -26.84
C GLY A 120 4.20 -14.24 -25.96
N LYS A 121 5.21 -15.09 -26.16
CA LYS A 121 5.47 -16.30 -25.35
C LYS A 121 6.39 -16.05 -24.15
N LYS A 122 7.03 -14.89 -24.07
CA LYS A 122 7.87 -14.51 -22.91
C LYS A 122 7.04 -14.68 -21.63
N PRO A 123 7.44 -15.58 -20.69
CA PRO A 123 6.62 -15.86 -19.53
C PRO A 123 6.53 -14.59 -18.68
N VAL A 124 5.30 -14.11 -18.47
CA VAL A 124 5.05 -13.00 -17.54
C VAL A 124 5.54 -13.44 -16.17
N LEU A 125 6.66 -12.88 -15.73
CA LEU A 125 7.28 -13.15 -14.44
C LEU A 125 6.38 -12.61 -13.32
N LYS A 126 5.35 -13.39 -12.99
CA LYS A 126 4.52 -13.16 -11.82
C LYS A 126 5.42 -13.28 -10.59
N ALA A 127 5.70 -12.15 -9.95
CA ALA A 127 6.30 -12.16 -8.62
C ALA A 127 5.46 -13.08 -7.72
N PRO A 128 6.10 -13.94 -6.89
CA PRO A 128 5.37 -14.76 -5.94
C PRO A 128 4.55 -13.85 -5.01
N ALA A 129 3.35 -14.30 -4.63
CA ALA A 129 2.50 -13.52 -3.74
C ALA A 129 3.28 -13.15 -2.46
N PRO A 130 3.19 -11.88 -1.99
CA PRO A 130 3.96 -11.42 -0.84
C PRO A 130 3.61 -12.27 0.38
N LYS A 131 4.61 -12.95 0.96
CA LYS A 131 4.42 -13.74 2.16
C LYS A 131 4.12 -12.82 3.33
N ARG A 132 2.99 -13.03 4.00
CA ARG A 132 2.68 -12.41 5.30
C ARG A 132 3.79 -12.78 6.29
N GLN A 133 4.31 -11.78 7.00
CA GLN A 133 5.27 -11.95 8.08
C GLN A 133 4.56 -12.09 9.43
N LYS A 134 5.26 -12.60 10.45
CA LYS A 134 4.72 -12.66 11.82
C LYS A 134 4.31 -11.26 12.29
N CYS A 135 3.18 -11.15 12.98
CA CYS A 135 2.59 -9.90 13.45
C CYS A 135 2.37 -8.84 12.34
N ASP A 136 2.34 -9.25 11.07
CA ASP A 136 2.22 -8.38 9.89
C ASP A 136 3.35 -7.32 9.79
N HIS A 137 4.57 -7.71 10.19
CA HIS A 137 5.79 -6.93 9.99
C HIS A 137 6.03 -6.56 8.52
N TRP A 138 6.71 -5.43 8.29
CA TRP A 138 7.16 -5.04 6.95
C TRP A 138 8.25 -5.96 6.38
N SER A 139 9.19 -6.42 7.21
CA SER A 139 10.31 -7.29 6.83
C SER A 139 10.39 -8.54 7.70
N PRO A 140 10.90 -9.68 7.17
CA PRO A 140 11.12 -10.88 7.98
C PRO A 140 12.15 -10.63 9.09
N CYS A 141 11.85 -11.11 10.29
CA CYS A 141 12.86 -11.23 11.36
C CYS A 141 13.94 -12.27 11.02
N LEU A 142 15.12 -12.12 11.62
CA LEU A 142 16.21 -13.08 11.52
C LEU A 142 15.84 -14.44 12.15
N PRO A 143 16.44 -15.56 11.69
CA PRO A 143 16.42 -16.83 12.41
C PRO A 143 16.83 -16.66 13.87
N ASP A 144 16.27 -17.48 14.76
CA ASP A 144 16.50 -17.44 16.22
C ASP A 144 16.23 -16.08 16.89
N SER A 145 15.17 -15.40 16.44
CA SER A 145 14.60 -14.23 17.11
C SER A 145 13.09 -14.38 17.37
N TYR A 146 12.54 -13.54 18.23
CA TYR A 146 11.10 -13.39 18.49
C TYR A 146 10.58 -12.13 17.79
N ALA A 147 9.57 -12.28 16.94
CA ALA A 147 8.88 -11.13 16.34
C ALA A 147 7.88 -10.52 17.34
N TYR A 148 7.89 -9.20 17.54
CA TYR A 148 6.89 -8.48 18.33
C TYR A 148 6.27 -7.32 17.56
N ARG A 149 5.03 -6.97 17.91
CA ARG A 149 4.40 -5.71 17.48
C ARG A 149 3.47 -5.20 18.56
N VAL A 150 3.69 -3.98 19.00
CA VAL A 150 2.88 -3.29 20.01
C VAL A 150 2.29 -2.03 19.41
N ARG A 151 0.97 -1.86 19.55
CA ARG A 151 0.20 -0.72 19.04
C ARG A 151 -0.67 -0.14 20.15
N SER A 152 -0.55 1.16 20.41
CA SER A 152 -1.43 1.86 21.37
C SER A 152 -2.86 1.98 20.82
N GLY A 153 -3.78 2.43 21.68
CA GLY A 153 -5.08 2.90 21.24
C GLY A 153 -4.98 4.13 20.32
N GLY A 154 -6.02 4.32 19.50
CA GLY A 154 -6.21 5.49 18.63
C GLY A 154 -7.60 6.07 18.85
N GLY A 155 -7.71 6.99 19.80
CA GLY A 155 -8.97 7.33 20.44
C GLY A 155 -9.59 6.11 21.16
N THR A 156 -10.91 6.17 21.38
CA THR A 156 -11.70 5.07 21.96
C THR A 156 -12.03 3.97 20.95
N GLY A 157 -12.12 4.30 19.66
CA GLY A 157 -12.57 3.36 18.61
C GLY A 157 -11.49 2.42 18.06
N ASN A 158 -10.20 2.79 18.14
CA ASN A 158 -9.11 1.87 17.77
C ASN A 158 -8.52 1.29 19.05
N LEU A 159 -8.84 0.04 19.35
CA LEU A 159 -8.32 -0.63 20.54
C LEU A 159 -6.82 -0.96 20.39
N ALA A 160 -6.10 -0.92 21.51
CA ALA A 160 -4.69 -1.29 21.52
C ALA A 160 -4.49 -2.78 21.18
N LYS A 161 -3.35 -3.13 20.57
CA LYS A 161 -3.01 -4.53 20.23
C LYS A 161 -1.56 -4.85 20.59
N ILE A 162 -1.35 -6.01 21.20
CA ILE A 162 -0.02 -6.61 21.43
C ILE A 162 0.03 -7.94 20.70
N CYS A 163 1.00 -8.10 19.79
CA CYS A 163 1.33 -9.33 19.09
C CYS A 163 2.74 -9.79 19.43
N PHE A 164 2.92 -11.10 19.61
CA PHE A 164 4.22 -11.74 19.84
C PHE A 164 4.23 -13.10 19.14
N GLU A 165 5.26 -13.38 18.34
CA GLU A 165 5.41 -14.62 17.57
C GLU A 165 4.22 -14.99 16.68
N ASP A 166 3.50 -13.98 16.18
CA ASP A 166 2.25 -14.07 15.42
C ASP A 166 0.99 -14.41 16.25
N GLU A 167 1.10 -14.58 17.57
CA GLU A 167 -0.05 -14.64 18.48
C GLU A 167 -0.43 -13.22 18.95
N LEU A 168 -1.69 -12.83 18.78
CA LEU A 168 -2.26 -11.65 19.45
C LEU A 168 -2.40 -11.97 20.95
N ILE A 169 -1.60 -11.35 21.82
CA ILE A 169 -1.72 -11.53 23.28
C ILE A 169 -2.85 -10.66 23.84
N ILE A 170 -2.87 -9.37 23.49
CA ILE A 170 -3.92 -8.42 23.85
C ILE A 170 -4.55 -7.91 22.55
N SER A 171 -5.86 -8.08 22.41
CA SER A 171 -6.60 -7.59 21.25
C SER A 171 -8.10 -7.49 21.53
N GLU A 172 -8.78 -6.74 20.66
CA GLU A 172 -10.22 -6.73 20.48
C GLU A 172 -10.79 -8.16 20.29
N GLU A 173 -10.14 -8.97 19.45
CA GLU A 173 -10.55 -10.34 19.13
C GLU A 173 -10.49 -11.30 20.33
N LYS A 174 -9.63 -11.02 21.32
CA LYS A 174 -9.56 -11.74 22.60
C LYS A 174 -10.41 -11.11 23.70
N GLY A 175 -11.05 -9.96 23.47
CA GLY A 175 -11.88 -9.26 24.45
C GLY A 175 -11.15 -8.83 25.73
N ASN A 176 -9.81 -8.77 25.71
CA ASN A 176 -8.97 -8.61 26.89
C ASN A 176 -8.17 -7.29 26.94
N VAL A 177 -8.53 -6.35 26.06
CA VAL A 177 -8.03 -4.96 26.02
C VAL A 177 -8.97 -4.05 26.79
N GLY A 178 -8.42 -3.06 27.50
CA GLY A 178 -9.21 -2.07 28.24
C GLY A 178 -8.54 -0.69 28.30
N ARG A 179 -9.28 0.32 28.79
CA ARG A 179 -8.75 1.66 29.10
C ARG A 179 -7.60 1.55 30.11
N GLY A 180 -6.62 2.44 30.02
CA GLY A 180 -5.44 2.42 30.89
C GLY A 180 -4.19 1.83 30.22
N ILE A 181 -3.32 1.25 31.04
CA ILE A 181 -2.10 0.58 30.59
C ILE A 181 -2.38 -0.93 30.48
N ASN A 182 -2.16 -1.46 29.29
CA ASN A 182 -2.33 -2.87 28.94
C ASN A 182 -0.94 -3.53 28.94
N ILE A 183 -0.75 -4.57 29.76
CA ILE A 183 0.55 -5.23 29.95
C ILE A 183 0.45 -6.73 29.66
N ALA A 184 1.31 -7.20 28.76
CA ALA A 184 1.58 -8.61 28.53
C ALA A 184 2.96 -8.99 29.11
N ILE A 185 3.03 -10.10 29.85
CA ILE A 185 4.27 -10.68 30.38
C ILE A 185 4.49 -12.02 29.65
N VAL A 186 5.67 -12.17 29.05
CA VAL A 186 6.07 -13.34 28.26
C VAL A 186 7.37 -13.92 28.81
N ASN A 187 7.44 -15.24 28.99
CA ASN A 187 8.66 -15.92 29.39
C ASN A 187 9.67 -15.90 28.24
N TYR A 188 10.83 -15.29 28.43
CA TYR A 188 11.80 -15.12 27.35
C TYR A 188 12.38 -16.44 26.83
N LYS A 189 12.73 -17.38 27.71
CA LYS A 189 13.37 -18.64 27.29
C LYS A 189 12.44 -19.61 26.56
N THR A 190 11.12 -19.48 26.70
CA THR A 190 10.13 -20.38 26.07
C THR A 190 9.21 -19.68 25.07
N GLY A 191 9.22 -18.35 25.01
CA GLY A 191 8.30 -17.54 24.19
C GLY A 191 6.84 -17.58 24.66
N LYS A 192 6.51 -18.27 25.76
CA LYS A 192 5.13 -18.46 26.22
C LYS A 192 4.62 -17.26 27.02
N VAL A 193 3.39 -16.85 26.76
CA VAL A 193 2.67 -15.87 27.59
C VAL A 193 2.52 -16.40 29.02
N ILE A 194 2.93 -15.61 30.01
CA ILE A 194 2.73 -15.89 31.43
C ILE A 194 1.38 -15.31 31.89
N SER A 195 1.12 -14.06 31.53
CA SER A 195 -0.08 -13.34 31.94
C SER A 195 -0.29 -12.07 31.11
N ALA A 196 -1.54 -11.68 30.86
CA ALA A 196 -1.90 -10.40 30.27
C ALA A 196 -3.03 -9.75 31.09
N LYS A 197 -2.91 -8.46 31.42
CA LYS A 197 -3.92 -7.69 32.16
C LYS A 197 -3.85 -6.20 31.78
N PHE A 198 -4.98 -5.52 31.78
CA PHE A 198 -5.06 -4.06 31.72
C PHE A 198 -5.33 -3.47 33.12
N PHE A 199 -4.89 -2.23 33.32
CA PHE A 199 -5.05 -1.48 34.55
C PHE A 199 -5.54 -0.08 34.22
N ASP A 200 -6.78 0.23 34.59
CA ASP A 200 -7.39 1.53 34.31
C ASP A 200 -6.63 2.65 35.04
N MET A 201 -6.25 3.68 34.29
CA MET A 201 -5.51 4.84 34.77
C MET A 201 -6.36 6.12 34.74
N TRP A 202 -7.67 6.02 34.50
CA TRP A 202 -8.61 7.13 34.53
C TRP A 202 -9.57 6.98 35.73
N GLU A 203 -10.19 5.81 35.86
CA GLU A 203 -11.07 5.44 36.98
C GLU A 203 -10.41 4.37 37.88
N GLY A 204 -10.80 4.35 39.16
CA GLY A 204 -10.20 3.47 40.17
C GLY A 204 -8.79 3.89 40.61
N GLU A 205 -8.09 2.99 41.30
CA GLU A 205 -6.75 3.23 41.89
C GLU A 205 -5.79 2.06 41.57
N HIS A 206 -5.87 1.54 40.34
CA HIS A 206 -5.16 0.32 39.91
C HIS A 206 -3.64 0.48 39.72
N SER A 207 -3.08 1.68 39.93
CA SER A 207 -1.65 1.95 39.80
C SER A 207 -0.79 1.10 40.74
N GLY A 208 -1.24 0.87 41.98
CA GLY A 208 -0.57 -0.03 42.93
C GLY A 208 -0.69 -1.52 42.58
N GLU A 209 -1.82 -1.94 41.99
CA GLU A 209 -1.97 -3.29 41.45
C GLU A 209 -1.02 -3.52 40.28
N MET A 210 -0.92 -2.55 39.37
CA MET A 210 -0.02 -2.59 38.22
C MET A 210 1.44 -2.68 38.66
N ALA A 211 1.84 -1.85 39.62
CA ALA A 211 3.19 -1.92 40.21
C ALA A 211 3.48 -3.28 40.85
N THR A 212 2.48 -3.90 41.49
CA THR A 212 2.59 -5.24 42.09
C THR A 212 2.69 -6.33 41.02
N PHE A 213 1.90 -6.25 39.94
CA PHE A 213 1.96 -7.16 38.80
C PHE A 213 3.33 -7.14 38.11
N ILE A 214 3.89 -5.94 37.88
CA ILE A 214 5.24 -5.75 37.33
C ILE A 214 6.32 -6.29 38.29
N LYS A 215 6.18 -6.05 39.60
CA LYS A 215 7.10 -6.60 40.63
C LYS A 215 7.07 -8.12 40.68
N ASN A 216 5.90 -8.74 40.50
CA ASN A 216 5.72 -10.20 40.54
C ASN A 216 6.09 -10.93 39.24
N ALA A 217 6.33 -10.21 38.13
CA ALA A 217 6.84 -10.82 36.89
C ALA A 217 8.15 -11.61 37.14
N PRO A 218 8.29 -12.87 36.68
CA PRO A 218 9.52 -13.63 36.88
C PRO A 218 10.76 -13.00 36.23
N GLN A 219 11.94 -13.30 36.76
CA GLN A 219 13.21 -13.00 36.05
C GLN A 219 13.29 -13.82 34.76
N GLY A 220 13.91 -13.27 33.72
CA GLY A 220 13.87 -13.86 32.38
C GLY A 220 12.52 -13.69 31.69
N SER A 221 11.83 -12.57 31.92
CA SER A 221 10.57 -12.22 31.25
C SER A 221 10.70 -10.96 30.40
N LEU A 222 9.99 -10.93 29.29
CA LEU A 222 9.67 -9.71 28.54
C LEU A 222 8.37 -9.12 29.10
N LEU A 223 8.30 -7.79 29.20
CA LEU A 223 7.10 -7.04 29.51
C LEU A 223 6.79 -6.10 28.35
N LEU A 224 5.65 -6.31 27.70
CA LEU A 224 5.16 -5.49 26.60
C LEU A 224 4.00 -4.64 27.12
N MET A 225 4.09 -3.32 26.99
CA MET A 225 3.15 -2.35 27.57
C MET A 225 2.63 -1.39 26.49
N VAL A 226 1.32 -1.12 26.48
CA VAL A 226 0.68 -0.12 25.60
C VAL A 226 -0.46 0.62 26.31
N THR A 227 -0.69 1.89 25.98
CA THR A 227 -1.86 2.64 26.47
C THR A 227 -3.08 2.47 25.56
N HIS A 228 -4.28 2.58 26.14
CA HIS A 228 -5.53 2.77 25.40
C HIS A 228 -6.38 3.84 26.12
N ASP A 229 -6.99 4.74 25.35
CA ASP A 229 -7.67 5.96 25.81
C ASP A 229 -6.77 6.90 26.65
N ASP A 230 -6.70 6.73 27.98
CA ASP A 230 -5.72 7.40 28.84
C ASP A 230 -4.95 6.38 29.70
N GLY A 231 -3.64 6.62 29.85
CA GLY A 231 -2.73 5.82 30.66
C GLY A 231 -2.05 6.61 31.78
N SER A 232 -2.59 7.76 32.21
CA SER A 232 -1.81 8.75 32.99
C SER A 232 -2.51 9.37 34.21
N THR A 233 -3.83 9.52 34.21
CA THR A 233 -4.54 10.39 35.19
C THR A 233 -4.44 9.89 36.64
N ARG A 234 -4.41 8.57 36.83
CA ARG A 234 -4.22 7.87 38.11
C ARG A 234 -2.83 7.22 38.23
N LEU A 235 -1.92 7.49 37.30
CA LEU A 235 -0.59 6.87 37.27
C LEU A 235 0.32 7.48 38.34
N ARG A 236 0.44 6.80 39.48
CA ARG A 236 1.22 7.23 40.64
C ARG A 236 2.73 7.15 40.41
N SER A 237 3.49 7.95 41.16
CA SER A 237 4.94 8.08 41.03
C SER A 237 5.70 6.79 41.33
N ASP A 238 5.23 5.96 42.26
CA ASP A 238 5.84 4.65 42.58
C ASP A 238 5.76 3.66 41.41
N ALA A 239 4.65 3.69 40.66
CA ALA A 239 4.50 2.94 39.42
C ALA A 239 5.37 3.51 38.29
N LYS A 240 5.48 4.84 38.16
CA LYS A 240 6.38 5.49 37.19
C LYS A 240 7.84 5.10 37.42
N THR A 241 8.35 5.26 38.64
CA THR A 241 9.74 4.91 39.00
C THR A 241 10.03 3.41 38.83
N LEU A 242 9.04 2.53 39.04
CA LEU A 242 9.21 1.09 38.76
C LEU A 242 9.39 0.80 37.26
N ILE A 243 8.64 1.49 36.38
CA ILE A 243 8.73 1.33 34.93
C ILE A 243 10.00 2.00 34.37
N GLU A 244 10.40 3.13 34.95
CA GLU A 244 11.68 3.79 34.68
C GLU A 244 12.86 2.88 35.04
N ALA A 245 12.81 2.16 36.16
CA ALA A 245 13.79 1.15 36.55
C ALA A 245 13.84 -0.09 35.63
N LEU A 246 12.83 -0.29 34.76
CA LEU A 246 12.88 -1.27 33.66
C LEU A 246 13.52 -0.70 32.37
N GLY A 247 13.99 0.55 32.39
CA GLY A 247 14.66 1.22 31.29
C GLY A 247 13.77 2.08 30.40
N SER A 248 12.58 2.48 30.88
CA SER A 248 11.74 3.51 30.25
C SER A 248 12.34 4.91 30.49
N LYS A 249 12.29 5.75 29.46
CA LYS A 249 12.68 7.17 29.46
C LYS A 249 11.46 8.09 29.49
N GLU A 250 10.31 7.64 28.97
CA GLU A 250 9.13 8.49 28.74
C GLU A 250 8.00 8.31 29.76
N ILE A 251 8.03 7.29 30.62
CA ILE A 251 6.95 7.07 31.62
C ILE A 251 6.80 8.25 32.59
N GLN A 252 7.89 8.94 32.92
CA GLN A 252 7.83 10.16 33.73
C GLN A 252 7.11 11.29 32.98
N ASN A 253 7.36 11.42 31.67
CA ASN A 253 6.77 12.42 30.77
C ASN A 253 5.31 12.17 30.39
N MET A 254 4.70 11.05 30.83
CA MET A 254 3.30 10.72 30.55
C MET A 254 2.31 11.82 30.97
N LYS A 255 1.49 12.24 30.01
CA LYS A 255 0.42 13.26 30.10
C LYS A 255 -0.92 12.68 29.66
N PHE A 256 -2.01 13.36 29.99
CA PHE A 256 -3.37 12.98 29.62
C PHE A 256 -3.50 12.57 28.15
N ARG A 257 -4.05 11.36 27.94
CA ARG A 257 -4.27 10.72 26.63
C ARG A 257 -3.00 10.55 25.79
N SER A 258 -1.82 10.44 26.41
CA SER A 258 -0.60 10.10 25.66
C SER A 258 -0.70 8.65 25.14
N SER A 259 -0.58 8.50 23.82
CA SER A 259 -0.24 7.21 23.20
C SER A 259 1.18 6.85 23.66
N TRP A 260 1.36 5.73 24.34
CA TRP A 260 2.66 5.22 24.79
C TRP A 260 2.72 3.71 24.57
N ALA A 261 3.90 3.25 24.18
CA ALA A 261 4.21 1.85 23.95
C ALA A 261 5.65 1.60 24.38
N PHE A 262 5.88 0.51 25.10
CA PHE A 262 7.16 0.20 25.73
C PHE A 262 7.39 -1.30 25.85
N ILE A 263 8.63 -1.73 25.69
CA ILE A 263 9.07 -3.11 25.85
C ILE A 263 10.29 -3.14 26.75
N ALA A 264 10.17 -3.90 27.84
CA ALA A 264 11.23 -4.15 28.80
C ALA A 264 11.62 -5.62 28.86
N ALA A 265 12.86 -5.86 29.27
CA ALA A 265 13.33 -7.15 29.76
C ALA A 265 13.54 -7.08 31.27
N LYS A 266 13.18 -8.14 32.00
CA LYS A 266 13.40 -8.25 33.45
C LYS A 266 14.46 -9.33 33.72
N GLY A 267 15.57 -8.91 34.31
CA GLY A 267 16.72 -9.78 34.60
C GLY A 267 17.76 -9.88 33.48
N PHE A 268 17.58 -9.16 32.37
CA PHE A 268 18.56 -9.06 31.28
C PHE A 268 18.38 -7.74 30.52
N LYS A 269 19.36 -7.39 29.68
CA LYS A 269 19.32 -6.19 28.84
C LYS A 269 18.82 -6.54 27.43
N LEU A 270 17.91 -5.73 26.89
CA LEU A 270 17.60 -5.76 25.46
C LEU A 270 18.74 -5.09 24.65
N PRO A 271 18.89 -5.44 23.35
CA PRO A 271 19.76 -4.69 22.44
C PRO A 271 19.40 -3.20 22.39
N ASP A 272 20.37 -2.33 22.10
CA ASP A 272 20.15 -0.88 22.04
C ASP A 272 19.71 -0.37 20.66
N ASP A 273 19.78 -1.22 19.63
CA ASP A 273 19.42 -0.94 18.23
C ASP A 273 17.92 -1.13 17.93
N ILE A 274 17.18 -1.86 18.78
CA ILE A 274 15.74 -2.03 18.60
C ILE A 274 14.95 -0.83 19.15
N GLU A 275 13.94 -0.35 18.39
CA GLU A 275 12.97 0.58 18.94
C GLU A 275 12.18 -0.16 20.03
N ARG A 276 12.35 0.28 21.29
CA ARG A 276 11.74 -0.33 22.48
C ARG A 276 10.76 0.56 23.21
N GLU A 277 10.74 1.85 22.91
CA GLU A 277 9.86 2.84 23.55
C GLU A 277 9.48 3.94 22.59
N LYS A 278 8.25 4.43 22.70
CA LYS A 278 7.72 5.52 21.88
C LYS A 278 6.59 6.21 22.63
N ILE A 279 6.47 7.53 22.47
CA ILE A 279 5.40 8.34 23.07
C ILE A 279 4.88 9.36 22.05
N ASN A 280 3.58 9.64 22.11
CA ASN A 280 2.94 10.72 21.37
C ASN A 280 1.89 11.38 22.27
N HIS A 281 2.11 12.65 22.63
CA HIS A 281 1.24 13.38 23.55
C HIS A 281 0.01 13.97 22.83
N SER A 282 -1.11 14.08 23.54
CA SER A 282 -2.26 14.83 23.05
C SER A 282 -1.90 16.31 22.82
N ASN A 283 -2.25 16.83 21.64
CA ASN A 283 -2.07 18.23 21.24
C ASN A 283 -3.14 18.56 20.20
N GLU A 284 -3.98 19.56 20.45
CA GLU A 284 -5.21 19.79 19.68
C GLU A 284 -4.94 20.04 18.18
N ASP A 285 -3.86 20.74 17.82
CA ASP A 285 -3.46 21.01 16.43
C ASP A 285 -2.95 19.77 15.68
N LYS A 286 -2.52 18.72 16.41
CA LYS A 286 -1.83 17.52 15.87
C LYS A 286 -2.60 16.22 16.14
N ASN A 287 -3.72 16.30 16.84
CA ASN A 287 -4.51 15.15 17.25
C ASN A 287 -5.21 14.51 16.04
N ARG A 288 -4.97 13.21 15.82
CA ARG A 288 -5.57 12.42 14.72
C ARG A 288 -7.06 12.16 14.94
N TYR A 289 -7.49 12.19 16.20
CA TYR A 289 -8.87 11.95 16.64
C TYR A 289 -9.31 13.13 17.52
N SER A 290 -10.62 13.37 17.65
CA SER A 290 -11.15 14.53 18.40
C SER A 290 -10.79 14.47 19.88
N GLY A 291 -9.67 15.09 20.27
CA GLY A 291 -9.13 15.07 21.64
C GLY A 291 -8.18 13.92 21.99
N TRP A 292 -7.71 13.13 21.02
CA TRP A 292 -6.66 12.10 21.22
C TRP A 292 -5.58 12.15 20.12
N PRO A 293 -4.30 11.89 20.46
CA PRO A 293 -3.22 11.85 19.50
C PRO A 293 -3.32 10.65 18.56
N ALA A 294 -2.50 10.63 17.50
CA ALA A 294 -2.31 9.43 16.70
C ALA A 294 -1.84 8.26 17.57
N GLU A 295 -2.33 7.07 17.26
CA GLU A 295 -1.82 5.84 17.81
C GLU A 295 -0.39 5.60 17.34
N ILE A 296 0.40 4.92 18.16
CA ILE A 296 1.79 4.61 17.83
C ILE A 296 1.98 3.10 17.71
N VAL A 297 2.93 2.71 16.85
CA VAL A 297 3.35 1.33 16.63
C VAL A 297 4.85 1.24 16.88
N ILE A 298 5.25 0.15 17.53
CA ILE A 298 6.63 -0.32 17.62
C ILE A 298 6.64 -1.79 17.19
N GLU A 299 7.53 -2.15 16.27
CA GLU A 299 7.72 -3.52 15.80
C GLU A 299 9.21 -3.84 15.65
N GLY A 300 9.57 -5.10 15.88
CA GLY A 300 10.98 -5.51 15.86
C GLY A 300 11.18 -6.97 16.23
N CYS A 301 12.46 -7.34 16.35
CA CYS A 301 12.91 -8.72 16.51
C CYS A 301 13.86 -8.80 17.71
N ILE A 302 13.55 -9.62 18.71
CA ILE A 302 14.43 -9.83 19.89
C ILE A 302 15.18 -11.15 19.71
N PRO A 303 16.53 -11.18 19.66
CA PRO A 303 17.29 -12.43 19.61
C PRO A 303 16.93 -13.36 20.78
N ARG A 304 17.02 -14.70 20.61
CA ARG A 304 16.67 -15.69 21.67
C ARG A 304 17.84 -16.09 22.58
N ASN A 305 19.04 -15.59 22.31
CA ASN A 305 20.30 -15.99 22.91
C ASN A 305 20.90 -14.97 23.91
N LEU A 306 20.06 -14.18 24.60
CA LEU A 306 20.50 -13.12 25.53
C LEU A 306 20.69 -13.61 26.99
N ILE A 307 20.14 -14.77 27.38
CA ILE A 307 20.29 -15.40 28.72
C ILE A 307 20.21 -16.91 28.71
#